data_AF-A0A938VN21-F1
#
_entry.id   AF-A0A938VN21-F1
#
_cell.length_a   1.000
_cell.length_b   1.000
_cell.length_c   1.000
_cell.angle_alpha   90.00
_cell.angle_beta   90.00
_cell.angle_gamma   90.00
#
_symmetry.space_group_name_H-M   'P 1'
#
loop_
_entity.id
_entity.type
_entity.pdbx_description
1 polymer ?
#
loop_
_entity_poly.entity_id
_entity_poly.type
_entity_poly.pdbx_seq_one_letter_code
_entity_poly.pdbx_strand_id
1 'polypeptide(L)'
;MTHDSSAAPPASPLRLRPSATFPPEVIGEIHRAAEQGIYEIRGFGAKRKLPTFDDLAFLGASLSRYPLEGYRERCDTNVTIGTRFAKKPIELKIPITIAGMSFGALGANAKEALGRAATAMGTSTTTGDGGMTDEERRASATLVYQVLPSRYGMNPDDLRRADAIEVVVGQGAKPGGGGMLLGLKITDRVAAMRVLPAGIDQRSACRHPDWTGPDDLTIKIEELREITDWEKPVYVKFAATRVRYDVQLAVKAGADAIVLDGMQGGTGATQDVFIEHVGIPTLPAVREAVQALQELDMHRRVQLIVSGGIRSGSDVAKALALGADAVSIGTAALIALN
;
A
#
# COMPACT_ATOMS: atom_id res chain seq x y z
N MET A 1 -3.04 -34.98 73.44
CA MET A 1 -4.26 -34.97 72.60
C MET A 1 -4.99 -33.69 72.98
N THR A 2 -5.20 -32.67 72.18
CA THR A 2 -5.35 -32.43 70.74
C THR A 2 -5.07 -30.91 70.55
N HIS A 3 -4.66 -30.34 69.42
CA HIS A 3 -5.26 -30.38 68.10
C HIS A 3 -4.18 -29.98 67.08
N ASP A 4 -4.05 -30.81 66.05
CA ASP A 4 -3.21 -30.56 64.89
C ASP A 4 -3.94 -29.59 63.95
N SER A 5 -3.21 -28.57 63.51
CA SER A 5 -3.69 -27.54 62.60
C SER A 5 -3.54 -28.02 61.16
N SER A 6 -4.64 -28.41 60.52
CA SER A 6 -4.65 -28.59 59.06
C SER A 6 -5.70 -27.68 58.43
N ALA A 7 -5.33 -26.41 58.21
CA ALA A 7 -6.07 -25.53 57.32
C ALA A 7 -5.90 -26.05 55.87
N ALA A 8 -7.02 -26.28 55.19
CA ALA A 8 -7.03 -26.66 53.79
C ALA A 8 -6.32 -25.61 52.92
N PRO A 9 -5.59 -26.00 51.86
CA PRO A 9 -4.94 -25.03 50.98
C PRO A 9 -6.00 -24.14 50.31
N PRO A 10 -5.72 -22.84 50.10
CA PRO A 10 -6.64 -21.95 49.42
C PRO A 10 -6.96 -22.50 48.02
N ALA A 11 -8.25 -22.53 47.68
CA ALA A 11 -8.72 -22.95 46.37
C ALA A 11 -7.94 -22.19 45.28
N SER A 12 -7.34 -22.95 44.35
CA SER A 12 -6.67 -22.40 43.17
C SER A 12 -7.57 -21.33 42.53
N PRO A 13 -7.05 -20.13 42.19
CA PRO A 13 -7.87 -19.09 41.60
C PRO A 13 -8.57 -19.67 40.37
N LEU A 14 -9.90 -19.62 40.36
CA LEU A 14 -10.73 -20.08 39.25
C LEU A 14 -10.19 -19.44 37.96
N ARG A 15 -9.39 -20.18 37.21
CA ARG A 15 -8.97 -19.77 35.87
C ARG A 15 -10.22 -19.83 35.02
N LEU A 16 -10.83 -18.66 34.82
CA LEU A 16 -11.92 -18.51 33.87
C LEU A 16 -11.47 -19.11 32.54
N ARG A 17 -12.31 -19.99 31.98
CA ARG A 17 -12.04 -20.59 30.67
C ARG A 17 -11.99 -19.46 29.64
N PRO A 18 -10.90 -19.29 28.89
CA PRO A 18 -10.83 -18.27 27.85
C PRO A 18 -11.93 -18.49 26.81
N SER A 19 -12.62 -17.42 26.44
CA SER A 19 -13.58 -17.43 25.33
C SER A 19 -12.86 -17.14 24.02
N ALA A 20 -13.06 -17.97 23.01
CA ALA A 20 -12.54 -17.73 21.66
C ALA A 20 -13.32 -16.62 20.93
N THR A 21 -14.60 -16.46 21.25
CA THR A 21 -15.46 -15.42 20.67
C THR A 21 -15.27 -14.08 21.37
N PHE A 22 -15.02 -14.09 22.68
CA PHE A 22 -14.82 -12.91 23.52
C PHE A 22 -13.51 -13.04 24.30
N PRO A 23 -12.35 -13.07 23.62
CA PRO A 23 -11.08 -13.04 24.33
C PRO A 23 -10.90 -11.69 25.05
N PRO A 24 -9.96 -11.60 26.02
CA PRO A 24 -9.80 -10.39 26.85
C PRO A 24 -9.67 -9.09 26.06
N GLU A 25 -9.00 -9.11 24.90
CA GLU A 25 -8.86 -7.97 24.00
C GLU A 25 -10.20 -7.51 23.41
N VAL A 26 -11.09 -8.43 23.04
CA VAL A 26 -12.44 -8.11 22.52
C VAL A 26 -13.33 -7.59 23.65
N ILE A 27 -13.26 -8.19 24.84
CA ILE A 27 -14.00 -7.70 26.01
C ILE A 27 -13.55 -6.28 26.38
N GLY A 28 -12.23 -6.04 26.38
CA GLY A 28 -11.65 -4.72 26.63
C GLY A 28 -12.14 -3.68 25.62
N GLU A 29 -12.20 -4.05 24.34
CA GLU A 29 -12.72 -3.16 23.30
C GLU A 29 -14.23 -2.90 23.46
N ILE A 30 -15.03 -3.91 23.83
CA ILE A 30 -16.46 -3.72 24.13
C ILE A 30 -16.65 -2.74 25.30
N HIS A 31 -15.89 -2.88 26.38
CA HIS A 31 -15.96 -1.96 27.51
C HIS A 31 -15.55 -0.54 27.11
N ARG A 32 -14.43 -0.39 26.38
CA ARG A 32 -13.98 0.91 25.86
C ARG A 32 -15.05 1.55 24.98
N ALA A 33 -15.64 0.79 24.05
CA ALA A 33 -16.68 1.27 23.14
C ALA A 33 -17.95 1.67 23.88
N ALA A 34 -18.35 0.91 24.92
CA ALA A 34 -19.50 1.23 25.75
C ALA A 34 -19.29 2.49 26.62
N GLU A 35 -18.08 2.70 27.13
CA GLU A 35 -17.72 3.86 27.95
C GLU A 35 -17.59 5.14 27.10
N GLN A 36 -16.93 5.05 25.94
CA GLN A 36 -16.56 6.23 25.16
C GLN A 36 -17.55 6.56 24.03
N GLY A 37 -18.28 5.57 23.50
CA GLY A 37 -19.20 5.75 22.38
C GLY A 37 -18.56 6.16 21.04
N ILE A 38 -17.23 6.03 20.91
CA ILE A 38 -16.46 6.43 19.71
C ILE A 38 -15.65 5.28 19.12
N TYR A 39 -15.60 5.22 17.78
CA TYR A 39 -14.73 4.30 17.06
C TYR A 39 -13.26 4.73 17.21
N GLU A 40 -12.35 3.76 17.24
CA GLU A 40 -10.91 4.03 17.31
C GLU A 40 -10.39 4.52 15.95
N ILE A 41 -9.54 5.55 15.96
CA ILE A 41 -8.73 5.98 14.82
C ILE A 41 -7.27 5.68 15.16
N ARG A 42 -6.57 4.96 14.27
CA ARG A 42 -5.16 4.64 14.47
C ARG A 42 -4.38 4.55 13.16
N GLY A 43 -3.05 4.51 13.30
CA GLY A 43 -2.14 4.20 12.22
C GLY A 43 -1.75 2.71 12.18
N PHE A 44 -0.77 2.41 11.32
CA PHE A 44 -0.24 1.07 11.03
C PHE A 44 -1.21 0.21 10.19
N GLY A 45 -0.81 -1.03 9.87
CA GLY A 45 -1.66 -1.99 9.15
C GLY A 45 -2.47 -2.88 10.10
N ALA A 46 -3.09 -3.92 9.53
CA ALA A 46 -3.83 -4.92 10.28
C ALA A 46 -2.97 -5.62 11.36
N LYS A 47 -3.51 -5.73 12.57
CA LYS A 47 -2.89 -6.41 13.73
C LYS A 47 -3.37 -7.85 13.85
N ARG A 48 -4.55 -8.18 13.30
CA ARG A 48 -5.04 -9.55 13.26
C ARG A 48 -4.08 -10.47 12.50
N LYS A 49 -4.12 -11.76 12.85
CA LYS A 49 -3.38 -12.79 12.11
C LYS A 49 -3.97 -12.96 10.71
N LEU A 50 -3.13 -12.81 9.70
CA LEU A 50 -3.46 -12.98 8.28
C LEU A 50 -2.44 -13.94 7.64
N PRO A 51 -2.80 -14.65 6.56
CA PRO A 51 -1.82 -15.41 5.78
C PRO A 51 -0.68 -14.52 5.31
N THR A 52 0.54 -15.04 5.38
CA THR A 52 1.75 -14.33 5.00
C THR A 52 2.54 -15.11 3.94
N PHE A 53 3.55 -14.47 3.36
CA PHE A 53 4.46 -15.16 2.47
C PHE A 53 5.32 -16.20 3.19
N ASP A 54 5.40 -16.21 4.53
CA ASP A 54 6.10 -17.27 5.28
C ASP A 54 5.40 -18.62 5.17
N ASP A 55 4.10 -18.63 4.85
CA ASP A 55 3.30 -19.84 4.68
C ASP A 55 3.57 -20.54 3.32
N LEU A 56 4.36 -19.93 2.43
CA LEU A 56 4.76 -20.50 1.15
C LEU A 56 6.21 -20.99 1.18
N ALA A 57 6.47 -22.13 0.52
CA ALA A 57 7.81 -22.61 0.22
C ALA A 57 8.12 -22.45 -1.28
N PHE A 58 9.39 -22.21 -1.61
CA PHE A 58 9.85 -22.34 -2.98
C PHE A 58 10.03 -23.81 -3.35
N LEU A 59 9.67 -24.15 -4.58
CA LEU A 59 10.07 -25.41 -5.19
C LEU A 59 11.48 -25.22 -5.75
N GLY A 60 12.46 -25.80 -5.07
CA GLY A 60 13.86 -25.75 -5.51
C GLY A 60 14.04 -26.39 -6.89
N ALA A 61 14.96 -25.81 -7.66
CA ALA A 61 15.39 -26.36 -8.94
C ALA A 61 15.93 -27.81 -8.76
N SER A 62 15.64 -28.67 -9.73
CA SER A 62 15.95 -30.12 -9.70
C SER A 62 16.03 -30.65 -11.15
N LEU A 63 15.62 -31.88 -11.43
CA LEU A 63 15.74 -32.49 -12.76
C LEU A 63 14.98 -31.72 -13.87
N SER A 64 13.84 -31.10 -13.55
CA SER A 64 13.02 -30.37 -14.54
C SER A 64 13.48 -28.93 -14.80
N ARG A 65 14.32 -28.37 -13.92
CA ARG A 65 14.92 -27.04 -14.04
C ARG A 65 16.27 -27.04 -13.36
N TYR A 66 17.34 -26.80 -14.12
CA TYR A 66 18.69 -26.76 -13.56
C TYR A 66 18.88 -25.53 -12.66
N PRO A 67 19.52 -25.69 -11.47
CA PRO A 67 19.89 -24.55 -10.64
C PRO A 67 20.95 -23.71 -11.34
N LEU A 68 20.86 -22.39 -11.20
CA LEU A 68 21.88 -21.48 -11.73
C LEU A 68 23.14 -21.55 -10.87
N GLU A 69 24.30 -21.64 -11.51
CA GLU A 69 25.60 -21.47 -10.88
C GLU A 69 25.89 -19.97 -10.76
N GLY A 70 25.62 -19.38 -9.59
CA GLY A 70 25.67 -17.92 -9.39
C GLY A 70 27.02 -17.22 -9.67
N TYR A 71 28.10 -17.98 -9.85
CA TYR A 71 29.41 -17.44 -10.28
C TYR A 71 29.59 -17.42 -11.81
N ARG A 72 28.74 -18.12 -12.56
CA ARG A 72 28.76 -18.21 -14.03
C ARG A 72 27.57 -17.52 -14.66
N GLU A 73 26.41 -17.63 -14.02
CA GLU A 73 25.13 -17.19 -14.54
C GLU A 73 24.65 -15.97 -13.78
N ARG A 74 24.04 -15.03 -14.50
CA ARG A 74 23.48 -13.81 -13.92
C ARG A 74 21.99 -14.00 -13.67
N CYS A 75 21.53 -13.49 -12.53
CA CYS A 75 20.12 -13.34 -12.22
C CYS A 75 19.80 -11.85 -12.18
N ASP A 76 19.16 -11.36 -13.24
CA ASP A 76 18.83 -9.95 -13.37
C ASP A 76 17.59 -9.60 -12.55
N THR A 77 17.57 -8.39 -11.98
CA THR A 77 16.50 -7.88 -11.12
C THR A 77 15.80 -6.66 -11.71
N ASN A 78 16.18 -6.22 -12.90
CA ASN A 78 15.59 -5.06 -13.51
C ASN A 78 14.12 -5.33 -13.91
N VAL A 79 13.31 -4.29 -13.82
CA VAL A 79 11.90 -4.32 -14.25
C VAL A 79 11.57 -3.04 -15.01
N THR A 80 10.78 -3.17 -16.07
CA THR A 80 10.25 -2.04 -16.82
C THR A 80 8.75 -1.95 -16.57
N ILE A 81 8.28 -0.78 -16.12
CA ILE A 81 6.89 -0.54 -15.73
C ILE A 81 6.26 0.50 -16.66
N GLY A 82 5.08 0.17 -17.16
CA GLY A 82 4.25 1.04 -17.95
C GLY A 82 4.62 1.05 -19.43
N THR A 83 4.82 -0.14 -19.99
CA THR A 83 5.23 -0.36 -21.39
C THR A 83 4.10 -0.25 -22.40
N ARG A 84 2.86 0.00 -21.96
CA ARG A 84 1.67 -0.15 -22.82
C ARG A 84 1.41 1.07 -23.70
N PHE A 85 1.33 2.26 -23.10
CA PHE A 85 0.95 3.48 -23.81
C PHE A 85 1.89 4.66 -23.57
N ALA A 86 2.71 4.63 -22.52
CA ALA A 86 3.64 5.72 -22.22
C ALA A 86 4.82 5.77 -23.20
N LYS A 87 5.19 6.97 -23.67
CA LYS A 87 6.40 7.16 -24.49
C LYS A 87 7.69 6.88 -23.70
N LYS A 88 7.69 7.08 -22.38
CA LYS A 88 8.84 6.83 -21.50
C LYS A 88 8.45 5.90 -20.34
N PRO A 89 8.49 4.56 -20.54
CA PRO A 89 8.33 3.61 -19.47
C PRO A 89 9.38 3.79 -18.37
N ILE A 90 9.08 3.32 -17.16
CA ILE A 90 10.00 3.41 -16.02
C ILE A 90 10.88 2.17 -15.96
N GLU A 91 12.19 2.36 -16.00
CA GLU A 91 13.18 1.31 -15.77
C GLU A 91 13.72 1.37 -14.34
N LEU A 92 13.58 0.27 -13.60
CA LEU A 92 14.10 0.13 -12.23
C LEU A 92 15.17 -0.96 -12.20
N LYS A 93 16.22 -0.79 -11.39
CA LYS A 93 17.29 -1.77 -11.22
C LYS A 93 16.86 -2.99 -10.39
N ILE A 94 15.85 -2.82 -9.54
CA ILE A 94 15.30 -3.84 -8.65
C ILE A 94 13.77 -3.79 -8.69
N PRO A 95 13.06 -4.90 -8.42
CA PRO A 95 11.60 -4.97 -8.50
C PRO A 95 10.96 -4.55 -7.16
N ILE A 96 11.55 -3.58 -6.47
CA ILE A 96 11.14 -3.11 -5.14
C ILE A 96 11.01 -1.60 -5.20
N THR A 97 9.82 -1.07 -4.97
CA THR A 97 9.51 0.37 -4.95
C THR A 97 9.18 0.84 -3.53
N ILE A 98 9.28 2.14 -3.25
CA ILE A 98 8.82 2.72 -1.98
C ILE A 98 7.37 3.18 -2.14
N ALA A 99 6.49 2.66 -1.29
CA ALA A 99 5.05 2.95 -1.34
C ALA A 99 4.72 4.42 -1.05
N GLY A 100 3.59 4.88 -1.60
CA GLY A 100 3.09 6.24 -1.41
C GLY A 100 2.72 6.55 0.04
N MET A 101 3.43 7.51 0.64
CA MET A 101 3.18 7.97 2.01
C MET A 101 3.25 9.50 2.05
N SER A 102 2.15 10.13 2.45
CA SER A 102 1.97 11.58 2.27
C SER A 102 2.91 12.43 3.12
N PHE A 103 3.35 13.55 2.56
CA PHE A 103 3.82 14.67 3.38
C PHE A 103 2.66 15.16 4.26
N GLY A 104 2.89 15.23 5.57
CA GLY A 104 1.86 15.39 6.61
C GLY A 104 1.68 14.13 7.44
N ALA A 105 1.59 12.95 6.82
CA ALA A 105 1.73 11.69 7.55
C ALA A 105 3.19 11.46 7.97
N LEU A 106 4.11 11.77 7.05
CA LEU A 106 5.56 11.80 7.24
C LEU A 106 6.08 13.25 7.24
N GLY A 107 7.20 13.48 7.93
CA GLY A 107 7.94 14.74 7.86
C GLY A 107 8.81 14.85 6.61
N ALA A 108 9.25 16.06 6.27
CA ALA A 108 10.08 16.33 5.09
C ALA A 108 11.39 15.53 5.09
N ASN A 109 12.05 15.41 6.24
CA ASN A 109 13.29 14.64 6.37
C ASN A 109 13.11 13.15 6.02
N ALA A 110 11.97 12.56 6.40
CA ALA A 110 11.67 11.17 6.06
C ALA A 110 11.42 11.02 4.55
N LYS A 111 10.70 11.97 3.94
CA LYS A 111 10.46 12.00 2.49
C LYS A 111 11.79 12.12 1.71
N GLU A 112 12.68 13.01 2.15
CA GLU A 112 14.01 13.18 1.55
C GLU A 112 14.89 11.94 1.73
N ALA A 113 14.90 11.34 2.92
CA ALA A 113 15.68 10.13 3.21
C ALA A 113 15.24 8.95 2.32
N LEU A 114 13.93 8.74 2.18
CA LEU A 114 13.38 7.73 1.28
C LEU A 114 13.75 7.98 -0.18
N GLY A 115 13.69 9.25 -0.63
CA GLY A 115 14.10 9.62 -1.99
C GLY A 115 15.57 9.32 -2.27
N ARG A 116 16.46 9.72 -1.35
CA ARG A 116 17.91 9.43 -1.46
C ARG A 116 18.18 7.93 -1.50
N ALA A 117 17.52 7.16 -0.64
CA ALA A 117 17.67 5.70 -0.60
C ALA A 117 17.18 5.04 -1.90
N ALA A 118 16.00 5.43 -2.39
CA ALA A 118 15.47 4.90 -3.64
C ALA A 118 16.37 5.21 -4.84
N THR A 119 16.88 6.44 -4.93
CA THR A 119 17.86 6.86 -5.94
C THR A 119 19.12 6.02 -5.90
N ALA A 120 19.70 5.82 -4.72
CA ALA A 120 20.92 5.01 -4.55
C ALA A 120 20.71 3.55 -4.99
N MET A 121 19.53 3.00 -4.72
CA MET A 121 19.15 1.64 -5.12
C MET A 121 18.65 1.52 -6.57
N GLY A 122 18.51 2.63 -7.29
CA GLY A 122 17.97 2.66 -8.65
C GLY A 122 16.52 2.23 -8.71
N THR A 123 15.70 2.68 -7.75
CA THR A 123 14.26 2.44 -7.71
C THR A 123 13.46 3.72 -7.50
N SER A 124 12.12 3.61 -7.45
CA SER A 124 11.20 4.73 -7.33
C SER A 124 10.66 4.95 -5.92
N THR A 125 10.24 6.19 -5.69
CA THR A 125 9.38 6.61 -4.55
C THR A 125 8.03 7.08 -5.08
N THR A 126 7.06 7.17 -4.17
CA THR A 126 5.72 7.69 -4.48
C THR A 126 5.34 8.80 -3.49
N THR A 127 4.80 9.92 -4.00
CA THR A 127 4.50 11.13 -3.19
C THR A 127 3.52 10.87 -2.03
N GLY A 128 2.56 9.98 -2.24
CA GLY A 128 1.47 9.78 -1.28
C GLY A 128 0.38 10.86 -1.40
N ASP A 129 -0.53 10.83 -0.43
CA ASP A 129 -1.73 11.69 -0.34
C ASP A 129 -1.49 13.22 -0.18
N GLY A 130 -0.23 13.69 -0.26
CA GLY A 130 0.18 15.01 0.25
C GLY A 130 0.70 16.01 -0.79
N GLY A 131 0.70 15.66 -2.07
CA GLY A 131 1.37 16.42 -3.13
C GLY A 131 2.89 16.20 -3.15
N MET A 132 3.58 16.88 -4.09
CA MET A 132 5.02 16.77 -4.27
C MET A 132 5.73 17.84 -3.43
N THR A 133 6.69 17.44 -2.61
CA THR A 133 7.60 18.39 -1.95
C THR A 133 8.88 18.55 -2.77
N ASP A 134 9.51 19.72 -2.70
CA ASP A 134 10.76 19.93 -3.43
C ASP A 134 11.92 19.10 -2.89
N GLU A 135 11.94 18.82 -1.59
CA GLU A 135 12.92 17.92 -0.97
C GLU A 135 12.80 16.51 -1.53
N GLU A 136 11.57 15.98 -1.64
CA GLU A 136 11.31 14.68 -2.25
C GLU A 136 11.69 14.66 -3.73
N ARG A 137 11.26 15.65 -4.51
CA ARG A 137 11.55 15.68 -5.95
C ARG A 137 13.04 15.76 -6.23
N ARG A 138 13.82 16.53 -5.45
CA ARG A 138 15.28 16.61 -5.60
C ARG A 138 15.99 15.32 -5.16
N ALA A 139 15.46 14.64 -4.15
CA ALA A 139 16.08 13.43 -3.61
C ALA A 139 15.83 12.19 -4.48
N SER A 140 14.67 12.11 -5.13
CA SER A 140 14.24 10.95 -5.92
C SER A 140 14.60 11.12 -7.39
N ALA A 141 15.36 10.17 -7.95
CA ALA A 141 15.62 10.08 -9.39
C ALA A 141 14.34 9.69 -10.14
N THR A 142 13.60 8.71 -9.60
CA THR A 142 12.28 8.30 -10.11
C THR A 142 11.22 8.55 -9.04
N LEU A 143 10.24 9.43 -9.35
CA LEU A 143 9.15 9.79 -8.45
C LEU A 143 7.80 9.59 -9.14
N VAL A 144 6.97 8.76 -8.52
CA VAL A 144 5.58 8.53 -8.90
C VAL A 144 4.69 9.52 -8.16
N TYR A 145 3.87 10.25 -8.89
CA TYR A 145 2.97 11.25 -8.33
C TYR A 145 1.56 10.68 -8.18
N GLN A 146 1.00 10.75 -6.97
CA GLN A 146 -0.36 10.26 -6.72
C GLN A 146 -1.44 11.30 -7.03
N VAL A 147 -2.45 10.87 -7.78
CA VAL A 147 -3.68 11.62 -8.07
C VAL A 147 -4.82 11.02 -7.28
N LEU A 148 -5.36 11.79 -6.34
CA LEU A 148 -6.24 11.32 -5.26
C LEU A 148 -7.67 11.83 -5.41
N PRO A 149 -8.66 11.17 -4.81
CA PRO A 149 -10.04 11.65 -4.77
C PRO A 149 -10.20 13.12 -4.38
N SER A 150 -9.43 13.57 -3.39
CA SER A 150 -9.51 14.93 -2.87
C SER A 150 -8.73 15.98 -3.63
N ARG A 151 -7.85 15.59 -4.58
CA ARG A 151 -6.96 16.50 -5.32
C ARG A 151 -6.07 17.40 -4.44
N TYR A 152 -5.81 17.01 -3.19
CA TYR A 152 -4.95 17.81 -2.30
C TYR A 152 -3.55 17.94 -2.86
N GLY A 153 -3.07 19.19 -2.95
CA GLY A 153 -1.75 19.49 -3.50
C GLY A 153 -1.59 19.06 -4.96
N MET A 154 -2.68 18.77 -5.68
CA MET A 154 -2.65 18.44 -7.10
C MET A 154 -2.26 19.69 -7.89
N ASN A 155 -1.09 19.60 -8.53
CA ASN A 155 -0.55 20.66 -9.36
C ASN A 155 -0.18 20.10 -10.75
N PRO A 156 -0.76 20.65 -11.83
CA PRO A 156 -0.34 20.40 -13.22
C PRO A 156 1.17 20.38 -13.45
N ASP A 157 1.92 21.28 -12.81
CA ASP A 157 3.37 21.37 -13.01
C ASP A 157 4.11 20.23 -12.32
N ASP A 158 3.60 19.77 -11.17
CA ASP A 158 4.17 18.60 -10.48
C ASP A 158 3.87 17.31 -11.23
N LEU A 159 2.71 17.20 -11.89
CA LEU A 159 2.41 16.08 -12.79
C LEU A 159 3.42 15.99 -13.94
N ARG A 160 3.80 17.12 -14.53
CA ARG A 160 4.82 17.17 -15.60
C ARG A 160 6.22 16.87 -15.08
N ARG A 161 6.53 17.28 -13.84
CA ARG A 161 7.80 16.99 -13.15
C ARG A 161 7.91 15.54 -12.66
N ALA A 162 6.81 14.80 -12.57
CA ALA A 162 6.81 13.40 -12.15
C ALA A 162 7.40 12.48 -13.23
N ASP A 163 7.74 11.26 -12.85
CA ASP A 163 8.22 10.22 -13.77
C ASP A 163 7.09 9.25 -14.14
N ALA A 164 6.16 9.01 -13.22
CA ALA A 164 4.91 8.29 -13.46
C ALA A 164 3.78 8.92 -12.65
N ILE A 165 2.54 8.58 -13.00
CA ILE A 165 1.34 9.04 -12.29
C ILE A 165 0.61 7.83 -11.75
N GLU A 166 0.18 7.86 -10.49
CA GLU A 166 -0.63 6.80 -9.87
C GLU A 166 -1.99 7.36 -9.48
N VAL A 167 -3.05 6.89 -10.16
CA VAL A 167 -4.41 7.25 -9.82
C VAL A 167 -4.91 6.33 -8.71
N VAL A 168 -5.22 6.92 -7.55
CA VAL A 168 -5.52 6.17 -6.33
C VAL A 168 -7.02 6.01 -6.15
N VAL A 169 -7.53 4.82 -6.47
CA VAL A 169 -8.92 4.43 -6.21
C VAL A 169 -9.10 3.95 -4.77
N GLY A 170 -8.07 3.36 -4.16
CA GLY A 170 -8.11 2.91 -2.77
C GLY A 170 -6.77 2.43 -2.24
N GLN A 171 -6.73 2.18 -0.93
CA GLN A 171 -5.55 1.64 -0.22
C GLN A 171 -5.95 0.51 0.72
N GLY A 172 -5.03 -0.42 0.97
CA GLY A 172 -5.28 -1.66 1.72
C GLY A 172 -5.79 -1.43 3.13
N ALA A 173 -5.32 -0.39 3.82
CA ALA A 173 -5.72 -0.06 5.19
C ALA A 173 -7.13 0.52 5.32
N LYS A 174 -7.70 1.03 4.22
CA LYS A 174 -9.04 1.66 4.21
C LYS A 174 -9.74 1.57 2.85
N PRO A 175 -10.08 0.35 2.40
CA PRO A 175 -10.81 0.18 1.16
C PRO A 175 -12.17 0.89 1.24
N GLY A 176 -12.53 1.67 0.22
CA GLY A 176 -13.76 2.45 0.19
C GLY A 176 -13.79 3.66 1.13
N GLY A 177 -12.70 3.93 1.86
CA GLY A 177 -12.51 5.13 2.67
C GLY A 177 -11.60 6.16 1.98
N GLY A 178 -11.59 7.39 2.49
CA GLY A 178 -10.69 8.45 2.02
C GLY A 178 -9.45 8.62 2.90
N GLY A 179 -8.44 9.33 2.38
CA GLY A 179 -7.34 9.93 3.14
C GLY A 179 -7.79 10.56 4.46
N MET A 180 -7.00 10.43 5.51
CA MET A 180 -7.28 11.05 6.81
C MET A 180 -5.97 11.57 7.38
N LEU A 181 -6.00 12.82 7.84
CA LEU A 181 -4.89 13.46 8.52
C LEU A 181 -5.42 14.23 9.72
N LEU A 182 -4.90 13.93 10.91
CA LEU A 182 -5.31 14.58 12.14
C LEU A 182 -4.87 16.05 12.14
N GLY A 183 -5.69 16.94 12.69
CA GLY A 183 -5.48 18.38 12.75
C GLY A 183 -4.14 18.75 13.39
N LEU A 184 -3.70 17.99 14.40
CA LEU A 184 -2.39 18.12 15.03
C LEU A 184 -1.21 18.01 14.04
N LYS A 185 -1.39 17.30 12.92
CA LYS A 185 -0.39 17.14 11.86
C LYS A 185 -0.56 18.13 10.71
N ILE A 186 -1.62 18.94 10.71
CA ILE A 186 -1.83 20.00 9.71
C ILE A 186 -1.12 21.27 10.18
N THR A 187 0.20 21.23 10.04
CA THR A 187 1.07 22.41 10.19
C THR A 187 0.78 23.43 9.08
N ASP A 188 1.22 24.68 9.25
CA ASP A 188 1.03 25.74 8.25
C ASP A 188 1.55 25.36 6.86
N ARG A 189 2.67 24.63 6.80
CA ARG A 189 3.23 24.14 5.54
C ARG A 189 2.31 23.09 4.88
N VAL A 190 1.75 22.16 5.65
CA VAL A 190 0.82 21.14 5.14
C VAL A 190 -0.50 21.79 4.71
N ALA A 191 -1.01 22.73 5.51
CA ALA A 191 -2.19 23.54 5.23
C ALA A 191 -2.03 24.30 3.89
N ALA A 192 -0.91 24.99 3.70
CA ALA A 192 -0.62 25.74 2.48
C ALA A 192 -0.55 24.83 1.25
N MET A 193 0.15 23.69 1.34
CA MET A 193 0.23 22.74 0.21
C MET A 193 -1.12 22.15 -0.19
N ARG A 194 -2.02 21.93 0.77
CA ARG A 194 -3.31 21.28 0.52
C ARG A 194 -4.47 22.24 0.35
N VAL A 195 -4.23 23.55 0.52
CA VAL A 195 -5.26 24.60 0.52
C VAL A 195 -6.32 24.31 1.60
N LEU A 196 -5.86 24.06 2.82
CA LEU A 196 -6.69 23.70 3.98
C LEU A 196 -6.41 24.60 5.18
N PRO A 197 -7.39 24.79 6.09
CA PRO A 197 -7.14 25.45 7.37
C PRO A 197 -6.22 24.60 8.27
N ALA A 198 -5.26 25.26 8.92
CA ALA A 198 -4.36 24.62 9.87
C ALA A 198 -5.12 24.13 11.13
N GLY A 199 -4.65 23.03 11.72
CA GLY A 199 -5.21 22.50 12.97
C GLY A 199 -6.54 21.74 12.86
N ILE A 200 -7.16 21.64 11.69
CA ILE A 200 -8.46 20.97 11.49
C ILE A 200 -8.26 19.55 10.96
N ASP A 201 -8.97 18.57 11.51
CA ASP A 201 -8.96 17.20 10.97
C ASP A 201 -9.40 17.16 9.50
N GLN A 202 -8.59 16.51 8.67
CA GLN A 202 -8.81 16.37 7.24
C GLN A 202 -9.33 14.97 6.92
N ARG A 203 -10.44 14.92 6.17
CA ARG A 203 -11.04 13.70 5.63
C ARG A 203 -11.24 13.86 4.12
N SER A 204 -10.53 13.07 3.32
CA SER A 204 -10.66 13.06 1.87
C SER A 204 -11.99 12.41 1.48
N ALA A 205 -12.50 12.77 0.30
CA ALA A 205 -13.57 12.02 -0.34
C ALA A 205 -13.16 10.55 -0.54
N CYS A 206 -14.12 9.63 -0.48
CA CYS A 206 -13.90 8.19 -0.71
C CYS A 206 -13.85 7.82 -2.20
N ARG A 207 -14.33 8.71 -3.07
CA ARG A 207 -14.33 8.54 -4.53
C ARG A 207 -13.92 9.83 -5.20
N HIS A 208 -13.30 9.73 -6.38
CA HIS A 208 -13.04 10.92 -7.17
C HIS A 208 -14.36 11.59 -7.55
N PRO A 209 -14.49 12.91 -7.35
CA PRO A 209 -15.75 13.62 -7.58
C PRO A 209 -16.10 13.77 -9.06
N ASP A 210 -15.08 13.71 -9.92
CA ASP A 210 -15.13 13.89 -11.38
C ASP A 210 -15.33 12.58 -12.15
N TRP A 211 -15.60 11.46 -11.47
CA TRP A 211 -16.06 10.24 -12.11
C TRP A 211 -17.06 9.44 -11.27
N THR A 212 -17.86 8.63 -11.94
CA THR A 212 -18.85 7.74 -11.33
C THR A 212 -18.64 6.27 -11.69
N GLY A 213 -17.86 6.01 -12.73
CA GLY A 213 -17.60 4.65 -13.21
C GLY A 213 -16.29 4.51 -13.99
N PRO A 214 -16.01 3.30 -14.49
CA PRO A 214 -14.77 2.99 -15.20
C PRO A 214 -14.62 3.71 -16.55
N ASP A 215 -15.72 4.08 -17.21
CA ASP A 215 -15.65 4.79 -18.48
C ASP A 215 -15.13 6.23 -18.27
N ASP A 216 -15.55 6.89 -17.20
CA ASP A 216 -15.00 8.19 -16.76
C ASP A 216 -13.51 8.08 -16.32
N LEU A 217 -13.09 6.92 -15.80
CA LEU A 217 -11.67 6.63 -15.52
C LEU A 217 -10.82 6.63 -16.78
N THR A 218 -11.39 6.20 -17.91
CA THR A 218 -10.72 6.30 -19.22
C THR A 218 -10.44 7.76 -19.56
N ILE A 219 -11.46 8.62 -19.45
CA ILE A 219 -11.33 10.06 -19.74
C ILE A 219 -10.27 10.71 -18.85
N LYS A 220 -10.25 10.37 -17.55
CA LYS A 220 -9.24 10.90 -16.64
C LYS A 220 -7.83 10.43 -16.98
N ILE A 221 -7.65 9.16 -17.34
CA ILE A 221 -6.36 8.64 -17.78
C ILE A 221 -5.91 9.37 -19.05
N GLU A 222 -6.82 9.61 -20.01
CA GLU A 222 -6.54 10.39 -21.21
C GLU A 222 -6.12 11.83 -20.87
N GLU A 223 -6.84 12.54 -20.01
CA GLU A 223 -6.45 13.88 -19.54
C GLU A 223 -5.04 13.92 -18.94
N LEU A 224 -4.70 12.90 -18.13
CA LEU A 224 -3.37 12.76 -17.51
C LEU A 224 -2.28 12.47 -18.54
N ARG A 225 -2.62 11.81 -19.65
CA ARG A 225 -1.70 11.61 -20.77
C ARG A 225 -1.51 12.91 -21.53
N GLU A 226 -2.59 13.60 -21.88
CA GLU A 226 -2.52 14.87 -22.63
C GLU A 226 -1.69 15.91 -21.89
N ILE A 227 -1.92 16.11 -20.58
CA ILE A 227 -1.18 17.10 -19.79
C ILE A 227 0.32 16.79 -19.66
N THR A 228 0.70 15.52 -19.81
CA THR A 228 2.09 15.03 -19.73
C THR A 228 2.70 14.70 -21.09
N ASP A 229 2.06 15.11 -22.19
CA ASP A 229 2.44 14.78 -23.57
C ASP A 229 2.71 13.28 -23.77
N TRP A 230 1.89 12.43 -23.14
CA TRP A 230 1.97 10.98 -23.18
C TRP A 230 3.32 10.41 -22.72
N GLU A 231 4.15 11.21 -22.04
CA GLU A 231 5.48 10.78 -21.62
C GLU A 231 5.42 9.81 -20.45
N LYS A 232 4.47 10.01 -19.53
CA LYS A 232 4.46 9.36 -18.20
C LYS A 232 3.50 8.18 -18.19
N PRO A 233 3.88 7.01 -17.66
CA PRO A 233 2.94 5.92 -17.47
C PRO A 233 1.96 6.22 -16.35
N VAL A 234 0.73 5.75 -16.55
CA VAL A 234 -0.38 5.94 -15.62
C VAL A 234 -0.75 4.62 -14.94
N TYR A 235 -0.55 4.58 -13.64
CA TYR A 235 -0.86 3.44 -12.78
C TYR A 235 -2.25 3.61 -12.19
N VAL A 236 -2.94 2.50 -11.93
CA VAL A 236 -4.18 2.51 -11.16
C VAL A 236 -3.97 1.71 -9.88
N LYS A 237 -4.09 2.38 -8.73
CA LYS A 237 -3.95 1.77 -7.41
C LYS A 237 -5.31 1.49 -6.79
N PHE A 238 -5.52 0.27 -6.32
CA PHE A 238 -6.71 -0.08 -5.56
C PHE A 238 -6.41 -1.07 -4.43
N ALA A 239 -7.29 -1.04 -3.44
CA ALA A 239 -7.25 -1.98 -2.34
C ALA A 239 -7.77 -3.36 -2.77
N ALA A 240 -7.21 -4.42 -2.19
CA ALA A 240 -7.63 -5.79 -2.48
C ALA A 240 -9.03 -6.07 -1.93
N THR A 241 -10.07 -5.80 -2.73
CA THR A 241 -11.47 -6.05 -2.38
C THR A 241 -12.13 -6.90 -3.44
N ARG A 242 -12.48 -6.31 -4.58
CA ARG A 242 -13.07 -6.99 -5.74
C ARG A 242 -12.01 -7.17 -6.83
N VAL A 243 -10.86 -7.74 -6.43
CA VAL A 243 -9.60 -7.73 -7.20
C VAL A 243 -9.79 -8.08 -8.66
N ARG A 244 -10.47 -9.20 -8.96
CA ARG A 244 -10.72 -9.63 -10.34
C ARG A 244 -11.39 -8.52 -11.18
N TYR A 245 -12.43 -7.91 -10.65
CA TYR A 245 -13.19 -6.87 -11.36
C TYR A 245 -12.40 -5.56 -11.44
N ASP A 246 -11.75 -5.17 -10.36
CA ASP A 246 -10.96 -3.93 -10.29
C ASP A 246 -9.79 -3.98 -11.30
N VAL A 247 -9.12 -5.13 -11.43
CA VAL A 247 -8.10 -5.36 -12.47
C VAL A 247 -8.70 -5.22 -13.87
N GLN A 248 -9.83 -5.88 -14.14
CA GLN A 248 -10.45 -5.82 -15.47
C GLN A 248 -10.84 -4.39 -15.86
N LEU A 249 -11.38 -3.63 -14.91
CA LEU A 249 -11.74 -2.23 -15.12
C LEU A 249 -10.52 -1.34 -15.32
N ALA A 250 -9.46 -1.51 -14.53
CA ALA A 250 -8.22 -0.75 -14.69
C ALA A 250 -7.56 -0.99 -16.06
N VAL A 251 -7.51 -2.26 -16.50
CA VAL A 251 -6.98 -2.62 -17.82
C VAL A 251 -7.83 -2.00 -18.94
N LYS A 252 -9.16 -2.10 -18.84
CA LYS A 252 -10.11 -1.52 -19.82
C LYS A 252 -9.93 -0.01 -19.93
N ALA A 253 -9.77 0.68 -18.79
CA ALA A 253 -9.66 2.13 -18.75
C ALA A 253 -8.28 2.66 -19.21
N GLY A 254 -7.34 1.79 -19.55
CA GLY A 254 -6.07 2.18 -20.17
C GLY A 254 -4.91 2.34 -19.18
N ALA A 255 -4.97 1.66 -18.01
CA ALA A 255 -3.83 1.61 -17.10
C ALA A 255 -2.60 0.99 -17.78
N ASP A 256 -1.44 1.61 -17.54
CA ASP A 256 -0.12 1.12 -17.93
C ASP A 256 0.42 0.09 -16.92
N ALA A 257 0.07 0.27 -15.65
CA ALA A 257 0.38 -0.67 -14.57
C ALA A 257 -0.72 -0.66 -13.51
N ILE A 258 -0.78 -1.71 -12.70
CA ILE A 258 -1.72 -1.87 -11.60
C ILE A 258 -0.94 -1.93 -10.30
N VAL A 259 -1.41 -1.21 -9.28
CA VAL A 259 -0.91 -1.31 -7.92
C VAL A 259 -1.98 -1.93 -7.03
N LEU A 260 -1.78 -3.19 -6.67
CA LEU A 260 -2.66 -3.94 -5.78
C LEU A 260 -2.18 -3.80 -4.34
N ASP A 261 -3.02 -3.27 -3.45
CA ASP A 261 -2.69 -3.07 -2.04
C ASP A 261 -3.51 -4.00 -1.15
N GLY A 262 -2.87 -5.04 -0.61
CA GLY A 262 -3.52 -6.02 0.26
C GLY A 262 -3.91 -5.44 1.62
N MET A 263 -4.78 -6.15 2.34
CA MET A 263 -5.29 -5.75 3.67
C MET A 263 -4.18 -5.40 4.68
N GLN A 264 -2.98 -5.97 4.56
CA GLN A 264 -1.81 -5.63 5.38
C GLN A 264 -1.21 -4.24 5.09
N GLY A 265 -1.75 -3.47 4.15
CA GLY A 265 -1.34 -2.10 3.85
C GLY A 265 -1.37 -1.21 5.08
N GLY A 266 -0.42 -0.29 5.18
CA GLY A 266 -0.32 0.66 6.30
C GLY A 266 -1.10 1.95 6.07
N THR A 267 -1.37 2.68 7.14
CA THR A 267 -1.87 4.06 7.08
C THR A 267 -1.30 4.91 8.21
N GLY A 268 -1.25 6.23 8.01
CA GLY A 268 -0.95 7.18 9.08
C GLY A 268 -2.12 7.37 10.05
N ALA A 269 -3.36 7.31 9.54
CA ALA A 269 -4.60 7.39 10.31
C ALA A 269 -5.79 6.85 9.50
N THR A 270 -6.64 6.05 10.12
CA THR A 270 -8.01 5.74 9.68
C THR A 270 -8.77 5.03 10.80
N GLN A 271 -10.08 4.80 10.62
CA GLN A 271 -10.90 4.03 11.55
C GLN A 271 -10.44 2.57 11.62
N ASP A 272 -10.34 2.03 12.84
CA ASP A 272 -9.87 0.67 13.10
C ASP A 272 -10.67 -0.39 12.32
N VAL A 273 -11.99 -0.19 12.21
CA VAL A 273 -12.88 -1.11 11.47
C VAL A 273 -12.44 -1.35 10.02
N PHE A 274 -11.91 -0.32 9.36
CA PHE A 274 -11.42 -0.46 7.99
C PHE A 274 -10.15 -1.30 7.93
N ILE A 275 -9.22 -1.06 8.87
CA ILE A 275 -7.93 -1.77 8.92
C ILE A 275 -8.15 -3.26 9.23
N GLU A 276 -9.03 -3.58 10.18
CA GLU A 276 -9.18 -4.94 10.68
C GLU A 276 -10.23 -5.78 9.94
N HIS A 277 -11.17 -5.16 9.20
CA HIS A 277 -12.35 -5.88 8.69
C HIS A 277 -12.68 -5.65 7.21
N VAL A 278 -11.91 -4.84 6.47
CA VAL A 278 -12.24 -4.54 5.07
C VAL A 278 -11.06 -4.91 4.16
N GLY A 279 -11.35 -5.67 3.10
CA GLY A 279 -10.36 -6.17 2.15
C GLY A 279 -9.90 -7.60 2.41
N ILE A 280 -9.15 -8.17 1.47
CA ILE A 280 -8.57 -9.51 1.54
C ILE A 280 -7.04 -9.45 1.70
N PRO A 281 -6.42 -10.49 2.28
CA PRO A 281 -4.97 -10.50 2.49
C PRO A 281 -4.21 -10.42 1.16
N THR A 282 -2.99 -9.87 1.19
CA THR A 282 -2.13 -9.73 0.00
C THR A 282 -1.95 -11.06 -0.74
N LEU A 283 -1.73 -12.16 -0.01
CA LEU A 283 -1.41 -13.48 -0.58
C LEU A 283 -2.48 -14.00 -1.58
N PRO A 284 -3.77 -14.15 -1.22
CA PRO A 284 -4.81 -14.51 -2.18
C PRO A 284 -5.04 -13.41 -3.23
N ALA A 285 -4.91 -12.14 -2.87
CA ALA A 285 -5.13 -11.03 -3.79
C ALA A 285 -4.18 -11.07 -5.00
N VAL A 286 -2.90 -11.39 -4.80
CA VAL A 286 -1.93 -11.52 -5.92
C VAL A 286 -2.42 -12.56 -6.93
N ARG A 287 -2.91 -13.70 -6.45
CA ARG A 287 -3.38 -14.78 -7.34
C ARG A 287 -4.63 -14.38 -8.13
N GLU A 288 -5.58 -13.71 -7.50
CA GLU A 288 -6.77 -13.19 -8.20
C GLU A 288 -6.40 -12.17 -9.27
N ALA A 289 -5.47 -11.25 -8.98
CA ALA A 289 -5.05 -10.23 -9.94
C ALA A 289 -4.32 -10.84 -11.15
N VAL A 290 -3.42 -11.80 -10.90
CA VAL A 290 -2.69 -12.50 -11.96
C VAL A 290 -3.65 -13.30 -12.85
N GLN A 291 -4.64 -13.99 -12.27
CA GLN A 291 -5.64 -14.71 -13.04
C GLN A 291 -6.48 -13.76 -13.91
N ALA A 292 -6.92 -12.63 -13.37
CA ALA A 292 -7.67 -11.63 -14.13
C ALA A 292 -6.85 -11.04 -15.29
N LEU A 293 -5.55 -10.79 -15.08
CA LEU A 293 -4.64 -10.35 -16.15
C LEU A 293 -4.44 -11.43 -17.22
N GLN A 294 -4.34 -12.71 -16.83
CA GLN A 294 -4.18 -13.83 -17.76
C GLN A 294 -5.42 -14.01 -18.64
N GLU A 295 -6.62 -13.89 -18.07
CA GLU A 295 -7.88 -14.00 -18.83
C GLU A 295 -8.06 -12.89 -19.86
N LEU A 296 -7.45 -11.73 -19.63
CA LEU A 296 -7.46 -10.60 -20.57
C LEU A 296 -6.30 -10.66 -21.58
N ASP A 297 -5.42 -11.66 -21.53
CA ASP A 297 -4.15 -11.69 -22.28
C ASP A 297 -3.27 -10.44 -22.02
N MET A 298 -3.28 -9.96 -20.77
CA MET A 298 -2.58 -8.75 -20.33
C MET A 298 -1.52 -9.01 -19.26
N HIS A 299 -1.37 -10.25 -18.81
CA HIS A 299 -0.31 -10.64 -17.87
C HIS A 299 1.08 -10.33 -18.47
N ARG A 300 1.91 -9.59 -17.73
CA ARG A 300 3.20 -9.00 -18.17
C ARG A 300 3.13 -7.92 -19.27
N ARG A 301 1.95 -7.61 -19.81
CA ARG A 301 1.73 -6.43 -20.69
C ARG A 301 1.27 -5.21 -19.90
N VAL A 302 0.42 -5.42 -18.90
CA VAL A 302 0.12 -4.46 -17.84
C VAL A 302 0.82 -4.96 -16.58
N GLN A 303 1.85 -4.23 -16.14
CA GLN A 303 2.66 -4.70 -15.01
C GLN A 303 1.87 -4.65 -13.70
N LEU A 304 2.02 -5.71 -12.88
CA LEU A 304 1.39 -5.84 -11.58
C LEU A 304 2.39 -5.52 -10.46
N ILE A 305 2.13 -4.44 -9.73
CA ILE A 305 2.87 -4.04 -8.54
C ILE A 305 2.03 -4.45 -7.32
N VAL A 306 2.63 -5.19 -6.39
CA VAL A 306 1.93 -5.67 -5.18
C VAL A 306 2.45 -4.95 -3.94
N SER A 307 1.53 -4.53 -3.08
CA SER A 307 1.83 -3.88 -1.79
C SER A 307 0.97 -4.47 -0.67
N GLY A 308 1.33 -4.15 0.57
CA GLY A 308 0.68 -4.66 1.78
C GLY A 308 1.45 -5.84 2.39
N GLY A 309 2.07 -5.61 3.55
CA GLY A 309 2.70 -6.68 4.35
C GLY A 309 3.98 -7.30 3.78
N ILE A 310 4.66 -6.67 2.82
CA ILE A 310 5.97 -7.12 2.31
C ILE A 310 7.07 -6.70 3.28
N ARG A 311 7.80 -7.67 3.83
CA ARG A 311 8.76 -7.46 4.94
C ARG A 311 10.21 -7.78 4.58
N SER A 312 10.44 -8.70 3.64
CA SER A 312 11.77 -9.27 3.38
C SER A 312 11.99 -9.56 1.89
N GLY A 313 13.26 -9.83 1.52
CA GLY A 313 13.59 -10.29 0.17
C GLY A 313 12.92 -11.63 -0.20
N SER A 314 12.64 -12.49 0.79
CA SER A 314 11.86 -13.72 0.58
C SER A 314 10.40 -13.39 0.21
N ASP A 315 9.78 -12.43 0.89
CA ASP A 315 8.41 -11.98 0.54
C ASP A 315 8.38 -11.40 -0.88
N VAL A 316 9.38 -10.59 -1.24
CA VAL A 316 9.55 -10.04 -2.61
C VAL A 316 9.62 -11.17 -3.63
N ALA A 317 10.55 -12.10 -3.46
CA ALA A 317 10.76 -13.20 -4.41
C ALA A 317 9.52 -14.10 -4.54
N LYS A 318 8.79 -14.34 -3.44
CA LYS A 318 7.55 -15.13 -3.46
C LYS A 318 6.42 -14.37 -4.18
N ALA A 319 6.28 -13.06 -3.96
CA ALA A 319 5.30 -12.26 -4.70
C ALA A 319 5.58 -12.27 -6.22
N LEU A 320 6.84 -12.14 -6.63
CA LEU A 320 7.24 -12.25 -8.03
C LEU A 320 6.94 -13.64 -8.61
N ALA A 321 7.23 -14.71 -7.86
CA ALA A 321 6.92 -16.09 -8.25
C ALA A 321 5.41 -16.36 -8.39
N LEU A 322 4.56 -15.67 -7.60
CA LEU A 322 3.10 -15.75 -7.73
C LEU A 322 2.55 -14.99 -8.95
N GLY A 323 3.38 -14.17 -9.60
CA GLY A 323 3.08 -13.48 -10.85
C GLY A 323 3.16 -11.95 -10.81
N ALA A 324 3.60 -11.34 -9.70
CA ALA A 324 3.88 -9.91 -9.68
C ALA A 324 5.10 -9.54 -10.56
N ASP A 325 5.12 -8.30 -11.03
CA ASP A 325 6.27 -7.68 -11.73
C ASP A 325 7.17 -6.90 -10.77
N ALA A 326 6.58 -6.25 -9.77
CA ALA A 326 7.29 -5.57 -8.71
C ALA A 326 6.47 -5.58 -7.41
N VAL A 327 7.10 -5.14 -6.32
CA VAL A 327 6.42 -4.91 -5.06
C VAL A 327 6.70 -3.50 -4.52
N SER A 328 5.80 -2.99 -3.68
CA SER A 328 6.04 -1.75 -2.93
C SER A 328 6.14 -2.01 -1.43
N ILE A 329 7.19 -1.45 -0.82
CA ILE A 329 7.40 -1.48 0.63
C ILE A 329 7.13 -0.11 1.24
N GLY A 330 6.32 -0.09 2.31
CA GLY A 330 6.01 1.12 3.08
C GLY A 330 6.47 0.97 4.52
N THR A 331 5.72 0.20 5.31
CA THR A 331 6.02 -0.03 6.73
C THR A 331 7.43 -0.56 6.97
N ALA A 332 7.93 -1.50 6.15
CA ALA A 332 9.30 -2.00 6.29
C ALA A 332 10.36 -0.92 6.09
N ALA A 333 10.15 -0.02 5.10
CA ALA A 333 11.03 1.12 4.88
C ALA A 333 10.95 2.13 6.04
N LEU A 334 9.77 2.39 6.58
CA LEU A 334 9.60 3.27 7.75
C LEU A 334 10.28 2.72 9.01
N ILE A 335 10.19 1.40 9.24
CA ILE A 335 10.87 0.77 10.37
C ILE A 335 12.40 0.95 10.24
N ALA A 336 12.94 0.89 9.03
CA ALA A 336 14.37 1.08 8.79
C ALA A 336 14.86 2.53 8.91
N LEU A 337 13.97 3.53 8.93
CA LEU A 337 14.32 4.93 9.16
C LEU A 337 14.51 5.28 10.64
N ASN A 338 14.02 4.42 11.55
CA ASN A 338 14.02 4.64 13.00
C ASN A 338 15.25 4.05 13.69
#